data_AF-A0A1G2U3P0-F1
#
_entry.id   AF-A0A1G2U3P0-F1
#
_cell.length_a   1.000
_cell.length_b   1.000
_cell.length_c   1.000
_cell.angle_alpha   90.00
_cell.angle_beta   90.00
_cell.angle_gamma   90.00
#
_symmetry.space_group_name_H-M   'P 1'
#
loop_
_entity.id
_entity.type
_entity.pdbx_description
1 polymer ?
#
loop_
_entity_poly.entity_id
_entity_poly.type
_entity_poly.pdbx_seq_one_letter_code
_entity_poly.pdbx_strand_id
1 'polypeptide(L)'
;MEYKAYVTIKEAAYILGVSPLTLRNWDKNGKFPAQRHPMNNYRVYKTDNLLRIIEDIESGTAQTNARNRMKKLSVRHLEDSTY
;
A
#
# COMPACT_ATOMS: atom_id res chain seq x y z
N MET A 1 4.27 -16.42 5.38
CA MET A 1 4.40 -15.00 5.77
C MET A 1 3.00 -14.43 5.82
N GLU A 2 2.57 -14.00 7.00
CA GLU A 2 1.27 -13.34 7.18
C GLU A 2 1.47 -11.84 6.90
N TYR A 3 0.78 -11.33 5.88
CA TYR A 3 0.78 -9.90 5.57
C TYR A 3 -0.50 -9.30 6.13
N LYS A 4 -0.41 -8.08 6.69
CA LYS A 4 -1.61 -7.33 7.09
C LYS A 4 -2.55 -7.24 5.89
N ALA A 5 -3.82 -7.60 6.09
CA ALA A 5 -4.85 -7.53 5.05
C ALA A 5 -5.09 -6.10 4.53
N TYR A 6 -4.75 -5.10 5.35
CA TYR A 6 -4.91 -3.69 5.04
C TYR A 6 -3.65 -2.89 5.40
N VAL A 7 -3.31 -1.94 4.55
CA VAL A 7 -2.22 -0.98 4.73
C VAL A 7 -2.74 0.45 4.60
N THR A 8 -2.12 1.37 5.30
CA THR A 8 -2.46 2.79 5.24
C THR A 8 -1.92 3.45 3.96
N ILE A 9 -2.41 4.65 3.66
CA ILE A 9 -1.89 5.43 2.51
C ILE A 9 -0.39 5.71 2.58
N LYS A 10 0.15 5.91 3.79
CA LYS A 10 1.59 6.17 3.98
C LYS A 10 2.42 4.93 3.66
N GLU A 11 1.96 3.78 4.11
CA GLU A 11 2.63 2.51 3.85
C GLU A 11 2.54 2.13 2.38
N ALA A 12 1.35 2.22 1.78
CA ALA A 12 1.17 2.00 0.35
C ALA A 12 2.08 2.93 -0.49
N ALA A 13 2.20 4.20 -0.11
CA ALA A 13 3.06 5.16 -0.79
C ALA A 13 4.53 4.73 -0.71
N TYR A 14 4.98 4.34 0.47
CA TYR A 14 6.34 3.84 0.68
C TYR A 14 6.60 2.57 -0.13
N ILE A 15 5.67 1.61 -0.13
CA ILE A 15 5.82 0.34 -0.88
C ILE A 15 5.92 0.63 -2.37
N LEU A 16 5.03 1.44 -2.92
CA LEU A 16 5.01 1.78 -4.34
C LEU A 16 6.15 2.74 -4.72
N GLY A 17 6.78 3.40 -3.74
CA GLY A 17 7.82 4.40 -3.98
C GLY A 17 7.26 5.69 -4.60
N VAL A 18 5.98 5.98 -4.38
CA VAL A 18 5.30 7.18 -4.84
C VAL A 18 4.97 8.08 -3.65
N SER A 19 4.60 9.33 -3.91
CA SER A 19 4.15 10.21 -2.83
C SER A 19 2.74 9.82 -2.36
N PRO A 20 2.37 10.07 -1.08
CA PRO A 20 0.99 9.91 -0.62
C PRO A 20 -0.02 10.75 -1.41
N LEU A 21 0.41 11.89 -1.97
CA LEU A 21 -0.41 12.72 -2.84
C LEU A 21 -0.74 12.02 -4.15
N THR A 22 0.23 11.31 -4.73
CA THR A 22 0.03 10.48 -5.93
C THR A 22 -1.03 9.40 -5.67
N LEU A 23 -0.98 8.73 -4.52
CA LEU A 23 -2.01 7.77 -4.14
C LEU A 23 -3.39 8.39 -3.93
N ARG A 24 -3.47 9.60 -3.35
CA ARG A 24 -4.75 10.34 -3.25
C ARG A 24 -5.32 10.65 -4.63
N ASN A 25 -4.47 10.98 -5.60
CA ASN A 25 -4.92 11.21 -6.97
C ASN A 25 -5.39 9.91 -7.64
N TRP A 26 -4.75 8.77 -7.36
CA TRP A 26 -5.20 7.47 -7.86
C TRP A 26 -6.51 7.00 -7.20
N ASP A 27 -6.71 7.30 -5.92
CA ASP A 27 -7.98 7.10 -5.21
C ASP A 27 -9.09 7.93 -5.87
N LYS A 28 -8.84 9.23 -6.11
CA LYS A 28 -9.78 10.12 -6.80
C LYS A 28 -10.10 9.68 -8.23
N ASN A 29 -9.10 9.19 -8.96
CA ASN A 29 -9.27 8.70 -10.34
C ASN A 29 -9.83 7.27 -10.41
N GLY A 30 -10.07 6.60 -9.27
CA GLY A 30 -10.58 5.22 -9.23
C GLY A 30 -9.57 4.15 -9.63
N LYS A 31 -8.32 4.53 -9.94
CA LYS A 31 -7.24 3.58 -10.30
C LYS A 31 -6.78 2.76 -9.10
N PHE A 32 -6.86 3.33 -7.90
CA PHE A 32 -6.54 2.62 -6.65
C PHE A 32 -7.55 3.00 -5.57
N PRO A 33 -8.74 2.39 -5.57
CA PRO A 33 -9.81 2.77 -4.66
C PRO A 33 -9.43 2.43 -3.21
N ALA A 34 -9.42 3.45 -2.35
CA ALA A 34 -9.23 3.25 -0.92
C ALA A 34 -10.52 2.72 -0.29
N GLN A 35 -10.38 1.76 0.61
CA GLN A 35 -11.46 1.39 1.51
C GLN A 35 -11.45 2.30 2.74
N ARG A 36 -12.64 2.56 3.28
CA ARG A 36 -12.80 3.34 4.52
C ARG A 36 -12.90 2.37 5.67
N HIS A 37 -12.04 2.57 6.67
CA HIS A 37 -12.09 1.75 7.87
C HIS A 37 -13.34 2.11 8.69
N PRO A 38 -14.15 1.12 9.13
CA PRO A 38 -15.46 1.35 9.72
C PRO A 38 -15.41 2.12 11.05
N MET A 39 -14.31 2.00 11.82
CA MET A 39 -14.20 2.67 13.11
C MET A 39 -13.76 4.14 13.05
N ASN A 40 -12.97 4.53 12.05
CA ASN A 40 -12.27 5.82 12.06
C ASN A 40 -12.26 6.54 10.69
N ASN A 41 -12.93 5.97 9.68
CA ASN A 41 -13.08 6.52 8.34
C ASN A 41 -11.74 6.86 7.63
N TYR A 42 -10.63 6.30 8.11
CA TYR A 42 -9.34 6.45 7.44
C TYR A 42 -9.30 5.61 6.17
N ARG A 43 -8.51 6.10 5.20
CA ARG A 43 -8.24 5.39 3.95
C ARG A 43 -7.24 4.27 4.19
N VAL A 44 -7.70 3.05 3.97
CA VAL A 44 -6.90 1.83 3.99
C VAL A 44 -6.97 1.14 2.62
N TYR A 45 -5.90 0.47 2.26
CA TYR A 45 -5.76 -0.23 0.99
C TYR A 45 -5.54 -1.71 1.26
N LYS A 46 -6.20 -2.57 0.49
CA LYS A 46 -5.94 -4.00 0.57
C LYS A 46 -4.55 -4.31 0.04
N THR A 47 -3.82 -5.17 0.74
CA THR A 47 -2.53 -5.69 0.29
C THR A 47 -2.65 -6.37 -1.08
N ASP A 48 -3.74 -7.09 -1.34
CA ASP A 48 -3.99 -7.73 -2.64
C ASP A 48 -4.06 -6.70 -3.79
N ASN A 49 -4.75 -5.58 -3.58
CA ASN A 49 -4.82 -4.52 -4.57
C ASN A 49 -3.44 -3.88 -4.77
N LEU A 50 -2.68 -3.70 -3.69
CA LEU A 50 -1.32 -3.17 -3.76
C LEU A 50 -0.40 -4.08 -4.59
N LEU A 51 -0.50 -5.40 -4.38
CA LEU A 51 0.26 -6.40 -5.12
C LEU A 51 -0.06 -6.37 -6.62
N ARG A 52 -1.34 -6.27 -6.98
CA ARG A 52 -1.73 -6.09 -8.39
C ARG A 52 -1.11 -4.85 -9.02
N ILE A 53 -1.15 -3.71 -8.33
CA ILE A 53 -0.53 -2.49 -8.85
C ILE A 53 0.99 -2.64 -9.00
N ILE A 54 1.65 -3.31 -8.05
CA ILE A 54 3.09 -3.58 -8.16
C ILE A 54 3.39 -4.42 -9.40
N GLU A 55 2.60 -5.46 -9.64
CA GLU A 55 2.73 -6.33 -10.81
C GLU A 55 2.48 -5.56 -12.11
N ASP A 56 1.43 -4.74 -12.17
CA ASP A 56 1.16 -3.86 -13.32
C ASP A 56 2.33 -2.90 -13.59
N ILE A 57 2.90 -2.26 -12.55
CA ILE A 57 4.02 -1.33 -12.69
C ILE A 57 5.30 -2.06 -13.15
N GLU A 58 5.60 -3.22 -12.56
CA GLU A 58 6.78 -4.01 -12.92
C GLU A 58 6.67 -4.60 -14.35
N SER A 59 5.46 -4.90 -14.82
CA SER A 59 5.21 -5.39 -16.18
C SER A 59 5.40 -4.30 -17.25
N GLY A 60 5.25 -3.02 -16.87
CA GLY A 60 5.19 -1.90 -17.78
C GLY A 60 6.56 -1.42 -18.28
N THR A 61 7.50 -1.07 -17.39
CA THR A 61 8.75 -0.40 -17.83
C THR A 61 9.91 -0.33 -16.82
N ALA A 62 9.76 -0.67 -15.53
CA ALA A 62 10.88 -0.57 -14.57
C ALA A 62 10.77 -1.57 -13.42
N GLN A 63 11.81 -2.36 -13.16
CA GLN A 63 11.91 -3.17 -11.94
C GLN A 63 11.85 -2.25 -10.72
N THR A 64 10.77 -2.33 -9.94
CA THR A 64 10.62 -1.54 -8.71
C THR A 64 11.11 -2.32 -7.50
N ASN A 65 11.71 -1.63 -6.53
CA ASN A 65 12.04 -2.22 -5.23
C ASN A 65 10.81 -2.44 -4.32
N ALA A 66 9.60 -2.47 -4.86
CA ALA A 66 8.36 -2.48 -4.09
C ALA A 66 8.23 -3.71 -3.19
N ARG A 67 8.58 -4.91 -3.71
CA ARG A 67 8.60 -6.14 -2.91
C ARG A 67 9.58 -6.07 -1.74
N ASN A 68 10.76 -5.49 -1.93
CA ASN A 68 11.73 -5.29 -0.86
C ASN A 68 11.23 -4.29 0.20
N ARG A 69 10.58 -3.21 -0.22
CA ARG A 69 9.98 -2.22 0.70
C ARG A 69 8.82 -2.82 1.50
N MET A 70 8.01 -3.69 0.89
CA MET A 70 6.95 -4.44 1.57
C MET A 70 7.50 -5.39 2.62
N LYS A 71 8.56 -6.16 2.29
CA LYS A 71 9.26 -7.01 3.27
C LYS A 71 9.81 -6.21 4.45
N LYS A 72 10.40 -5.04 4.20
CA LYS A 72 10.92 -4.15 5.25
C LYS A 72 9.81 -3.61 6.16
N LEU A 73 8.64 -3.30 5.61
CA LEU A 73 7.47 -2.85 6.37
C LEU A 73 6.86 -3.95 7.24
N SER A 74 6.74 -5.18 6.73
CA SER A 74 6.24 -6.31 7.52
C SER A 74 7.13 -6.61 8.74
N VAL A 75 8.42 -6.31 8.68
CA VAL A 75 9.34 -6.46 9.82
C VAL A 75 9.13 -5.36 10.87
N ARG A 76 8.86 -4.11 10.46
CA ARG A 76 8.66 -2.99 11.39
C ARG A 76 7.34 -3.08 12.17
N HIS A 77 6.29 -3.56 11.53
CA HIS A 77 4.95 -3.54 12.13
C HIS A 77 4.72 -4.63 13.20
N LEU A 78 5.67 -5.53 13.41
CA LEU A 78 5.69 -6.43 14.57
C LEU A 78 5.95 -5.67 15.88
N GLU A 79 6.48 -4.43 15.82
CA GLU A 79 6.80 -3.61 17.00
C GLU A 79 5.65 -2.66 17.38
N ASP A 80 4.78 -2.29 16.44
CA ASP A 80 3.69 -1.33 16.64
C ASP A 80 2.33 -2.01 16.93
N SER A 81 2.32 -2.98 17.86
CA SER A 81 1.07 -3.55 18.43
C SER A 81 0.43 -2.59 19.45
N THR A 82 0.28 -1.33 19.10
CA THR A 82 -0.50 -0.35 19.88
C THR A 82 -1.62 0.23 19.03
N TYR A 83 -2.69 -0.56 18.84
CA TYR A 83 -4.07 -0.09 18.79
C TYR A 83 -5.06 -1.24 18.96
#